data_AF-A0A6J0XJD9-F1
#
_entry.id   AF-A0A6J0XJD9-F1
#
_cell.length_a   1.000
_cell.length_b   1.000
_cell.length_c   1.000
_cell.angle_alpha   90.00
_cell.angle_beta   90.00
_cell.angle_gamma   90.00
#
_symmetry.space_group_name_H-M   'P 1'
#
loop_
_entity.id
_entity.type
_entity.pdbx_description
1 polymer ?
#
loop_
_entity_poly.entity_id
_entity_poly.type
_entity_poly.pdbx_seq_one_letter_code
_entity_poly.pdbx_strand_id
1 'polypeptide(L)'
;MEESVNQMQPLNEKQIANSEGGYVWQVTDMNRLHRFLCFGSEGGTYYIKEQKLGLENAEALIRLIEDGRGCEVIQEIKSFSQEGRTAKQEPTLFALAICSQCSDISTKQAAFKAVPEVCRIPTHLFTFIQFKKDLKESMKCGMWGRALRKAVADWYNEKGGMALALAVTKYKQRNGWSHKDLLRLSHLKPSSEGLAIVTKYITKGWKEVHELYKEKALSVEAEKLLKYLEAVEKVKHTKDELEVIHLIEEHRLVREHLLTNHLKSKEVWKALLQEMPLTALLRNLGKMTANSVLEPGNSEVSLVCEKLCNEKLLKKARIHPFHVLIALETYKTGHGLRGKLKWRPDEEILQALDAAFYKTFKVMV
;
A
#
# COMPACT_ATOMS: atom_id res chain seq x y z
N MET A 1 39.37 -21.58 -39.98
CA MET A 1 38.13 -21.88 -39.25
C MET A 1 38.00 -20.78 -38.21
N GLU A 2 37.12 -19.81 -38.43
CA GLU A 2 36.79 -18.84 -37.37
C GLU A 2 36.13 -19.64 -36.25
N GLU A 3 36.73 -19.66 -35.05
CA GLU A 3 36.07 -20.17 -33.86
C GLU A 3 34.78 -19.36 -33.68
N SER A 4 33.63 -20.01 -33.89
CA SER A 4 32.33 -19.36 -33.72
C SER A 4 32.17 -19.02 -32.23
N VAL A 5 32.39 -17.75 -31.87
CA VAL A 5 32.17 -17.26 -30.51
C VAL A 5 30.72 -17.56 -30.13
N ASN A 6 30.55 -18.42 -29.13
CA ASN A 6 29.25 -18.82 -28.61
C ASN A 6 29.05 -18.30 -27.19
N GLN A 7 27.86 -18.49 -26.62
CA GLN A 7 27.52 -17.96 -25.29
C GLN A 7 28.34 -18.57 -24.14
N MET A 8 29.05 -19.68 -24.36
CA MET A 8 29.93 -20.32 -23.37
C MET A 8 31.33 -19.70 -23.32
N GLN A 9 31.61 -18.67 -24.13
CA GLN A 9 32.85 -17.93 -24.13
C GLN A 9 32.57 -16.43 -23.87
N PRO A 10 33.39 -15.73 -23.07
CA PRO A 10 33.23 -14.30 -22.87
C PRO A 10 33.55 -13.55 -24.16
N LEU A 11 32.66 -12.63 -24.56
CA LEU A 11 32.89 -11.72 -25.68
C LEU A 11 33.95 -10.66 -25.35
N ASN A 12 34.07 -10.28 -24.07
CA ASN A 12 35.13 -9.42 -23.54
C ASN A 12 35.24 -9.55 -22.01
N GLU A 13 36.27 -8.92 -21.43
CA GLU A 13 36.58 -8.93 -19.99
C GLU A 13 35.48 -8.39 -19.06
N LYS A 14 34.48 -7.67 -19.59
CA LYS A 14 33.39 -7.08 -18.81
C LYS A 14 32.19 -8.03 -18.64
N GLN A 15 32.20 -9.18 -19.31
CA GLN A 15 31.13 -10.18 -19.16
C GLN A 15 31.37 -11.08 -17.95
N ILE A 16 30.27 -11.52 -17.36
CA ILE A 16 30.23 -12.47 -16.24
C ILE A 16 29.39 -13.69 -16.64
N ALA A 17 29.64 -14.82 -15.99
CA ALA A 17 28.80 -16.00 -16.15
C ALA A 17 27.42 -15.78 -15.49
N ASN A 18 26.35 -16.15 -16.19
CA ASN A 18 24.99 -16.21 -15.66
C ASN A 18 24.77 -17.53 -14.87
N SER A 19 23.54 -17.79 -14.42
CA SER A 19 23.20 -18.97 -13.61
C SER A 19 23.47 -20.32 -14.29
N GLU A 20 23.49 -20.37 -15.62
CA GLU A 20 23.73 -21.58 -16.43
C GLU A 20 25.14 -21.61 -17.03
N GLY A 21 26.02 -20.68 -16.64
CA GLY A 21 27.41 -20.62 -17.10
C GLY A 21 27.63 -19.88 -18.42
N GLY A 22 26.58 -19.39 -19.08
CA GLY A 22 26.72 -18.54 -20.28
C GLY A 22 27.12 -17.09 -19.93
N TYR A 23 27.89 -16.43 -20.79
CA TYR A 23 28.44 -15.10 -20.53
C TYR A 23 27.50 -13.96 -20.95
N VAL A 24 27.26 -13.03 -20.02
CA VAL A 24 26.38 -11.87 -20.18
C VAL A 24 26.99 -10.64 -19.50
N TRP A 25 26.44 -9.46 -19.74
CA TRP A 25 26.83 -8.27 -18.96
C TRP A 25 26.06 -8.17 -17.65
N GLN A 26 26.77 -7.78 -16.59
CA GLN A 26 26.15 -7.36 -15.35
C GLN A 26 25.32 -6.11 -15.62
N VAL A 27 24.04 -6.14 -15.25
CA VAL A 27 23.18 -4.96 -15.30
C VAL A 27 23.70 -3.89 -14.33
N THR A 28 23.66 -2.63 -14.73
CA THR A 28 24.06 -1.51 -13.84
C THR A 28 23.24 -1.52 -12.56
N ASP A 29 23.84 -1.10 -11.45
CA ASP A 29 23.15 -1.15 -10.14
C ASP A 29 21.88 -0.29 -10.12
N MET A 30 21.84 0.84 -10.83
CA MET A 30 20.62 1.65 -10.95
C MET A 30 19.51 0.93 -11.72
N ASN A 31 19.83 0.25 -12.83
CA ASN A 31 18.85 -0.57 -13.53
C ASN A 31 18.43 -1.80 -12.72
N ARG A 32 19.34 -2.34 -11.89
CA ARG A 32 19.01 -3.40 -10.93
C ARG A 32 18.05 -2.90 -9.85
N LEU A 33 18.24 -1.68 -9.33
CA LEU A 33 17.29 -1.02 -8.44
C LEU A 33 15.92 -0.92 -9.10
N HIS A 34 15.81 -0.44 -10.35
CA HIS A 34 14.53 -0.38 -11.05
C HIS A 34 13.85 -1.76 -11.17
N ARG A 35 14.61 -2.81 -11.50
CA ARG A 35 14.10 -4.18 -11.52
C ARG A 35 13.60 -4.62 -10.14
N PHE A 36 14.38 -4.35 -9.09
CA PHE A 36 13.98 -4.67 -7.72
C PHE A 36 12.71 -3.92 -7.31
N LEU A 37 12.57 -2.63 -7.64
CA LEU A 37 11.36 -1.85 -7.35
C LEU A 37 10.12 -2.45 -8.04
N CYS A 38 10.26 -2.97 -9.26
CA CYS A 38 9.15 -3.58 -10.01
C CYS A 38 8.81 -5.00 -9.55
N PHE A 39 9.81 -5.86 -9.35
CA PHE A 39 9.62 -7.30 -9.16
C PHE A 39 9.83 -7.77 -7.72
N GLY A 40 10.56 -7.01 -6.91
CA GLY A 40 10.99 -7.43 -5.58
C GLY A 40 11.94 -8.64 -5.65
N SER A 41 11.90 -9.46 -4.60
CA SER A 41 12.67 -10.70 -4.50
C SER A 41 11.88 -11.90 -3.96
N GLU A 42 10.60 -11.71 -3.59
CA GLU A 42 9.71 -12.75 -3.07
C GLU A 42 9.55 -13.89 -4.10
N GLY A 43 9.68 -15.13 -3.65
CA GLY A 43 9.70 -16.33 -4.49
C GLY A 43 11.03 -16.60 -5.21
N GLY A 44 11.97 -15.65 -5.19
CA GLY A 44 13.22 -15.75 -5.94
C GLY A 44 13.01 -15.70 -7.45
N THR A 45 13.93 -16.33 -8.18
CA THR A 45 13.78 -16.65 -9.60
C THR A 45 13.80 -18.17 -9.78
N TYR A 46 13.63 -18.63 -11.02
CA TYR A 46 13.84 -20.04 -11.35
C TYR A 46 15.24 -20.56 -10.93
N TYR A 47 16.27 -19.70 -10.97
CA TYR A 47 17.65 -20.07 -10.69
C TYR A 47 18.18 -19.58 -9.33
N ILE A 48 17.59 -18.52 -8.76
CA ILE A 48 18.12 -17.83 -7.58
C ILE A 48 17.09 -17.88 -6.46
N LYS A 49 17.44 -18.48 -5.32
CA LYS A 49 16.57 -18.52 -4.13
C LYS A 49 16.25 -17.12 -3.62
N GLU A 50 15.05 -16.94 -3.06
CA GLU A 50 14.52 -15.68 -2.52
C GLU A 50 15.53 -14.92 -1.63
N GLN A 51 16.12 -15.59 -0.64
CA GLN A 51 17.07 -14.96 0.29
C GLN A 51 18.31 -14.41 -0.43
N LYS A 52 18.87 -15.20 -1.36
CA LYS A 52 20.05 -14.81 -2.13
C LYS A 52 19.71 -13.63 -3.05
N LEU A 53 18.57 -13.67 -3.73
CA LEU A 53 18.14 -12.57 -4.61
C LEU A 53 17.91 -11.27 -3.82
N GLY A 54 17.32 -11.36 -2.63
CA GLY A 54 17.14 -10.23 -1.73
C GLY A 54 18.48 -9.61 -1.32
N LEU A 55 19.46 -10.43 -0.94
CA LEU A 55 20.80 -9.99 -0.58
C LEU A 55 21.50 -9.30 -1.75
N GLU A 56 21.53 -9.91 -2.94
CA GLU A 56 22.21 -9.33 -4.09
C GLU A 56 21.61 -7.96 -4.51
N ASN A 57 20.31 -7.77 -4.34
CA ASN A 57 19.65 -6.48 -4.59
C ASN A 57 19.98 -5.45 -3.50
N ALA A 58 20.07 -5.87 -2.24
CA ALA A 58 20.51 -5.01 -1.15
C ALA A 58 21.97 -4.56 -1.32
N GLU A 59 22.86 -5.46 -1.74
CA GLU A 59 24.27 -5.15 -2.04
C GLU A 59 24.40 -4.14 -3.18
N ALA A 60 23.62 -4.28 -4.26
CA ALA A 60 23.60 -3.30 -5.34
C ALA A 60 23.15 -1.91 -4.87
N LEU A 61 22.15 -1.87 -3.99
CA LEU A 61 21.70 -0.62 -3.37
C LEU A 61 22.77 0.00 -2.46
N ILE A 62 23.48 -0.81 -1.69
CA ILE A 62 24.58 -0.36 -0.83
C ILE A 62 25.71 0.22 -1.68
N ARG A 63 26.12 -0.46 -2.77
CA ARG A 63 27.14 0.06 -3.70
C ARG A 63 26.76 1.42 -4.27
N LEU A 64 25.51 1.62 -4.69
CA LEU A 64 25.05 2.94 -5.15
C LEU A 64 25.22 4.03 -4.07
N ILE A 65 24.99 3.71 -2.80
CA ILE A 65 25.15 4.66 -1.70
C ILE A 65 26.64 4.93 -1.45
N GLU A 66 27.48 3.90 -1.45
CA GLU A 66 28.94 3.99 -1.29
C GLU A 66 29.60 4.79 -2.42
N ASP A 67 29.07 4.67 -3.65
CA ASP A 67 29.48 5.45 -4.82
C ASP A 67 28.97 6.91 -4.80
N GLY A 68 28.35 7.36 -3.71
CA GLY A 68 27.85 8.73 -3.55
C GLY A 68 26.56 9.03 -4.30
N ARG A 69 25.85 8.01 -4.82
CA ARG A 69 24.61 8.15 -5.61
C ARG A 69 23.34 7.97 -4.79
N GLY A 70 23.43 7.95 -3.46
CA GLY A 70 22.25 7.67 -2.61
C GLY A 70 21.13 8.73 -2.71
N CYS A 71 21.43 10.00 -3.00
CA CYS A 71 20.39 11.00 -3.29
C CYS A 71 19.63 10.71 -4.60
N GLU A 72 20.32 10.22 -5.63
CA GLU A 72 19.70 9.80 -6.90
C GLU A 72 18.78 8.59 -6.69
N VAL A 73 19.22 7.62 -5.88
CA VAL A 73 18.41 6.48 -5.43
C VAL A 73 17.11 6.94 -4.76
N ILE A 74 17.18 7.91 -3.84
CA ILE A 74 15.98 8.46 -3.19
C ILE A 74 15.04 9.12 -4.20
N GLN A 75 15.59 9.83 -5.19
CA GLN A 75 14.79 10.45 -6.24
C GLN A 75 14.06 9.42 -7.10
N GLU A 76 14.72 8.30 -7.47
CA GLU A 76 14.08 7.20 -8.19
C GLU A 76 13.00 6.52 -7.33
N ILE A 77 13.26 6.25 -6.05
CA ILE A 77 12.28 5.69 -5.12
C ILE A 77 11.03 6.59 -5.04
N LYS A 78 11.22 7.91 -4.93
CA LYS A 78 10.13 8.89 -4.91
C LYS A 78 9.34 8.86 -6.21
N SER A 79 10.03 8.91 -7.35
CA SER A 79 9.42 8.90 -8.69
C SER A 79 8.56 7.64 -8.88
N PHE A 80 9.12 6.45 -8.68
CA PHE A 80 8.40 5.19 -8.80
C PHE A 80 7.20 5.11 -7.86
N SER A 81 7.34 5.62 -6.63
CA SER A 81 6.23 5.66 -5.67
C SER A 81 5.13 6.62 -6.14
N GLN A 82 5.45 7.89 -6.39
CA GLN A 82 4.48 8.95 -6.70
C GLN A 82 3.73 8.69 -8.00
N GLU A 83 4.41 8.18 -9.02
CA GLU A 83 3.84 7.81 -10.31
C GLU A 83 3.11 6.46 -10.29
N GLY A 84 3.28 5.65 -9.23
CA GLY A 84 2.62 4.35 -9.11
C GLY A 84 3.14 3.31 -10.09
N ARG A 85 4.45 3.35 -10.41
CA ARG A 85 5.12 2.46 -11.38
C ARG A 85 5.42 1.06 -10.85
N THR A 86 5.16 0.80 -9.57
CA THR A 86 5.38 -0.50 -8.94
C THR A 86 4.06 -1.18 -8.60
N ALA A 87 3.98 -2.49 -8.83
CA ALA A 87 2.83 -3.29 -8.43
C ALA A 87 2.77 -3.42 -6.90
N LYS A 88 3.90 -3.76 -6.27
CA LYS A 88 4.04 -3.92 -4.82
C LYS A 88 4.82 -2.74 -4.23
N GLN A 89 4.56 -2.42 -2.96
CA GLN A 89 5.23 -1.30 -2.28
C GLN A 89 6.41 -1.78 -1.43
N GLU A 90 6.45 -3.07 -1.08
CA GLU A 90 7.45 -3.69 -0.24
C GLU A 90 8.89 -3.42 -0.73
N PRO A 91 9.24 -3.59 -2.02
CA PRO A 91 10.60 -3.29 -2.48
C PRO A 91 10.98 -1.83 -2.33
N THR A 92 10.05 -0.91 -2.64
CA THR A 92 10.24 0.54 -2.48
C THR A 92 10.48 0.92 -1.03
N LEU A 93 9.70 0.35 -0.10
CA LEU A 93 9.80 0.63 1.33
C LEU A 93 11.05 0.01 1.96
N PHE A 94 11.47 -1.17 1.47
CA PHE A 94 12.73 -1.80 1.86
C PHE A 94 13.94 -0.96 1.42
N ALA A 95 13.96 -0.51 0.16
CA ALA A 95 15.03 0.34 -0.35
C ALA A 95 15.11 1.67 0.43
N LEU A 96 13.96 2.29 0.73
CA LEU A 96 13.89 3.49 1.58
C LEU A 96 14.40 3.20 3.00
N ALA A 97 14.11 2.03 3.56
CA ALA A 97 14.57 1.62 4.88
C ALA A 97 16.11 1.50 4.94
N ILE A 98 16.75 0.90 3.93
CA ILE A 98 18.21 0.84 3.79
C ILE A 98 18.79 2.27 3.73
N CYS A 99 18.28 3.12 2.84
CA CYS A 99 18.76 4.49 2.69
C CYS A 99 18.60 5.33 3.98
N SER A 100 17.57 5.05 4.79
CA SER A 100 17.35 5.74 6.06
C SER A 100 18.23 5.23 7.23
N GLN A 101 19.04 4.19 7.01
CA GLN A 101 19.96 3.59 7.98
C GLN A 101 21.41 3.57 7.52
N CYS A 102 21.72 4.13 6.35
CA CYS A 102 23.09 4.20 5.86
C CYS A 102 23.95 5.21 6.67
N SER A 103 25.26 5.05 6.51
CA SER A 103 26.28 5.94 7.08
C SER A 103 26.21 7.34 6.46
N ASP A 104 25.98 7.43 5.15
CA ASP A 104 25.90 8.71 4.43
C ASP A 104 24.78 9.61 4.98
N ILE A 105 25.16 10.81 5.41
CA ILE A 105 24.25 11.76 6.05
C ILE A 105 23.28 12.35 5.03
N SER A 106 23.75 12.65 3.82
CA SER A 106 22.93 13.30 2.79
C SER A 106 21.77 12.42 2.34
N THR A 107 22.07 11.14 2.05
CA THR A 107 21.11 10.10 1.70
C THR A 107 20.12 9.85 2.82
N LYS A 108 20.59 9.72 4.06
CA LYS A 108 19.72 9.50 5.22
C LYS A 108 18.74 10.66 5.44
N GLN A 109 19.20 11.91 5.29
CA GLN A 109 18.33 13.08 5.38
C GLN A 109 17.30 13.11 4.24
N ALA A 110 17.72 12.83 3.00
CA ALA A 110 16.83 12.73 1.86
C ALA A 110 15.78 11.62 2.04
N ALA A 111 16.19 10.45 2.55
CA ALA A 111 15.31 9.32 2.84
C ALA A 111 14.21 9.70 3.84
N PHE A 112 14.56 10.36 4.95
CA PHE A 112 13.55 10.79 5.93
C PHE A 112 12.62 11.87 5.39
N LYS A 113 13.12 12.81 4.57
CA LYS A 113 12.27 13.80 3.89
C LYS A 113 11.28 13.16 2.91
N ALA A 114 11.65 12.02 2.29
CA ALA A 114 10.80 11.29 1.37
C ALA A 114 9.70 10.44 2.06
N VAL A 115 9.80 10.19 3.38
CA VAL A 115 8.84 9.36 4.12
C VAL A 115 7.38 9.78 3.93
N PRO A 116 6.95 11.04 4.12
CA PRO A 116 5.56 11.43 3.94
C PRO A 116 5.04 11.21 2.51
N GLU A 117 5.91 11.37 1.51
CA GLU A 117 5.57 11.21 0.09
C GLU A 117 5.43 9.73 -0.31
N VAL A 118 6.32 8.86 0.20
CA VAL A 118 6.34 7.41 -0.12
C VAL A 118 5.37 6.63 0.77
N CYS A 119 5.33 6.92 2.07
CA CYS A 119 4.49 6.23 3.05
C CYS A 119 3.07 6.79 3.11
N ARG A 120 2.34 6.82 1.99
CA ARG A 120 1.03 7.49 1.89
C ARG A 120 -0.05 7.02 2.87
N ILE A 121 -0.08 5.72 3.17
CA ILE A 121 -1.08 5.08 4.04
C ILE A 121 -0.41 4.38 5.23
N PRO A 122 -1.14 4.10 6.32
CA PRO A 122 -0.58 3.45 7.51
C PRO A 122 0.17 2.15 7.21
N THR A 123 -0.32 1.33 6.28
CA THR A 123 0.36 0.08 5.87
C THR A 123 1.78 0.35 5.40
N HIS A 124 2.02 1.39 4.60
CA HIS A 124 3.36 1.71 4.11
C HIS A 124 4.29 2.12 5.26
N LEU A 125 3.80 2.98 6.16
CA LEU A 125 4.57 3.41 7.32
C LEU A 125 4.92 2.21 8.21
N PHE A 126 3.96 1.34 8.51
CA PHE A 126 4.20 0.14 9.32
C PHE A 126 5.20 -0.81 8.66
N THR A 127 5.10 -1.05 7.35
CA THR A 127 6.08 -1.86 6.61
C THR A 127 7.48 -1.24 6.64
N PHE A 128 7.59 0.07 6.44
CA PHE A 128 8.88 0.79 6.51
C PHE A 128 9.52 0.66 7.89
N ILE A 129 8.74 0.84 8.97
CA ILE A 129 9.23 0.66 10.34
C ILE A 129 9.64 -0.80 10.59
N GLN A 130 8.88 -1.76 10.09
CA GLN A 130 9.21 -3.18 10.19
C GLN A 130 10.52 -3.51 9.48
N PHE A 131 10.71 -3.09 8.23
CA PHE A 131 11.99 -3.27 7.53
C PHE A 131 13.16 -2.60 8.25
N LYS A 132 12.94 -1.41 8.84
CA LYS A 132 13.99 -0.78 9.64
C LYS A 132 14.38 -1.63 10.86
N LYS A 133 13.40 -2.26 11.51
CA LYS A 133 13.63 -3.18 12.63
C LYS A 133 14.41 -4.40 12.15
N ASP A 134 14.05 -4.99 11.02
CA ASP A 134 14.70 -6.19 10.49
C ASP A 134 16.15 -5.94 10.06
N LEU A 135 16.44 -4.73 9.56
CA LEU A 135 17.79 -4.30 9.18
C LEU A 135 18.69 -3.92 10.36
N LYS A 136 18.15 -3.83 11.58
CA LYS A 136 18.88 -3.35 12.78
C LYS A 136 20.14 -4.18 13.06
N GLU A 137 20.03 -5.51 12.97
CA GLU A 137 21.11 -6.44 13.28
C GLU A 137 22.16 -6.47 12.17
N SER A 138 21.73 -6.60 10.91
CA SER A 138 22.62 -6.68 9.76
C SER A 138 23.39 -5.37 9.51
N MET A 139 22.74 -4.22 9.67
CA MET A 139 23.38 -2.90 9.53
C MET A 139 24.05 -2.42 10.82
N LYS A 140 23.98 -3.20 11.90
CA LYS A 140 24.57 -2.89 13.23
C LYS A 140 24.25 -1.48 13.73
N CYS A 141 23.02 -1.01 13.47
CA CYS A 141 22.58 0.34 13.84
C CYS A 141 21.23 0.32 14.56
N GLY A 142 21.04 1.19 15.55
CA GLY A 142 19.73 1.39 16.16
C GLY A 142 18.77 2.16 15.24
N MET A 143 17.45 1.92 15.34
CA MET A 143 16.47 2.61 14.49
C MET A 143 15.87 3.89 15.11
N TRP A 144 15.66 3.94 16.43
CA TRP A 144 14.89 5.00 17.12
C TRP A 144 15.73 6.23 17.51
N GLY A 145 16.49 6.77 16.55
CA GLY A 145 17.17 8.06 16.68
C GLY A 145 16.20 9.26 16.55
N ARG A 146 16.74 10.47 16.77
CA ARG A 146 15.97 11.73 16.64
C ARG A 146 15.31 11.86 15.25
N ALA A 147 16.01 11.45 14.19
CA ALA A 147 15.52 11.53 12.82
C ALA A 147 14.26 10.68 12.58
N LEU A 148 14.25 9.42 13.04
CA LEU A 148 13.07 8.56 12.88
C LEU A 148 11.90 9.08 13.72
N ARG A 149 12.13 9.47 14.98
CA ARG A 149 11.07 10.04 15.83
C ARG A 149 10.42 11.26 15.18
N LYS A 150 11.24 12.15 14.63
CA LYS A 150 10.77 13.33 13.89
C LYS A 150 9.99 12.93 12.64
N ALA A 151 10.52 12.06 11.78
CA ALA A 151 9.83 11.64 10.55
C ALA A 151 8.46 10.98 10.83
N VAL A 152 8.38 10.14 11.86
CA VAL A 152 7.10 9.53 12.28
C VAL A 152 6.16 10.59 12.85
N ALA A 153 6.65 11.53 13.67
CA ALA A 153 5.83 12.59 14.23
C ALA A 153 5.27 13.51 13.13
N ASP A 154 6.12 13.93 12.19
CA ASP A 154 5.76 14.77 11.05
C ASP A 154 4.72 14.05 10.18
N TRP A 155 4.86 12.73 9.95
CA TRP A 155 3.87 11.94 9.19
C TRP A 155 2.44 12.03 9.74
N TYR A 156 2.29 12.09 11.07
CA TYR A 156 0.99 12.30 11.71
C TYR A 156 0.57 13.78 11.67
N ASN A 157 1.49 14.69 12.00
CA ASN A 157 1.21 16.12 12.14
C ASN A 157 0.90 16.82 10.81
N GLU A 158 1.39 16.30 9.69
CA GLU A 158 1.08 16.80 8.34
C GLU A 158 -0.32 16.36 7.87
N LYS A 159 -1.01 15.47 8.59
CA LYS A 159 -2.38 15.06 8.26
C LYS A 159 -3.40 15.90 9.02
N GLY A 160 -4.48 16.27 8.34
CA GLY A 160 -5.67 16.83 9.00
C GLY A 160 -6.35 15.80 9.91
N GLY A 161 -7.02 16.26 10.97
CA GLY A 161 -7.67 15.38 11.97
C GLY A 161 -8.61 14.34 11.36
N MET A 162 -9.50 14.76 10.45
CA MET A 162 -10.41 13.84 9.75
C MET A 162 -9.68 12.83 8.85
N ALA A 163 -8.68 13.28 8.09
CA ALA A 163 -7.89 12.39 7.23
C ALA A 163 -7.13 11.34 8.04
N LEU A 164 -6.61 11.72 9.22
CA LEU A 164 -5.97 10.78 10.13
C LEU A 164 -6.98 9.81 10.75
N ALA A 165 -8.16 10.29 11.17
CA ALA A 165 -9.22 9.43 11.70
C ALA A 165 -9.60 8.33 10.71
N LEU A 166 -9.90 8.70 9.46
CA LEU A 166 -10.19 7.75 8.37
C LEU A 166 -9.09 6.70 8.19
N ALA A 167 -7.82 7.13 8.29
CA ALA A 167 -6.69 6.22 8.12
C ALA A 167 -6.54 5.24 9.30
N VAL A 168 -6.66 5.72 10.54
CA VAL A 168 -6.38 4.92 11.75
C VAL A 168 -7.51 3.96 12.10
N THR A 169 -8.75 4.30 11.73
CA THR A 169 -9.92 3.43 11.92
C THR A 169 -9.94 2.31 10.87
N LYS A 170 -9.55 2.62 9.62
CA LYS A 170 -9.43 1.65 8.52
C LYS A 170 -8.24 0.70 8.70
N TYR A 171 -7.10 1.21 9.15
CA TYR A 171 -5.84 0.47 9.25
C TYR A 171 -5.28 0.48 10.68
N LYS A 172 -6.04 -0.07 11.64
CA LYS A 172 -5.63 -0.08 13.07
C LYS A 172 -4.20 -0.59 13.32
N GLN A 173 -3.83 -1.67 12.64
CA GLN A 173 -2.50 -2.29 12.70
C GLN A 173 -2.20 -3.08 11.42
N ARG A 174 -0.94 -3.13 10.99
CA ARG A 174 -0.44 -4.03 9.93
C ARG A 174 1.02 -4.36 10.20
N ASN A 175 1.48 -5.50 9.67
CA ASN A 175 2.89 -5.92 9.69
C ASN A 175 3.54 -5.82 11.07
N GLY A 176 2.80 -6.21 12.12
CA GLY A 176 3.28 -6.22 13.51
C GLY A 176 3.28 -4.88 14.23
N TRP A 177 2.84 -3.79 13.60
CA TRP A 177 2.80 -2.45 14.19
C TRP A 177 1.38 -1.88 14.28
N SER A 178 1.10 -1.21 15.38
CA SER A 178 -0.11 -0.39 15.55
C SER A 178 0.22 1.11 15.57
N HIS A 179 -0.80 1.95 15.36
CA HIS A 179 -0.64 3.39 15.57
C HIS A 179 -0.20 3.71 17.00
N LYS A 180 -0.70 2.99 17.99
CA LYS A 180 -0.34 3.18 19.42
C LYS A 180 1.16 2.96 19.65
N ASP A 181 1.77 1.97 18.99
CA ASP A 181 3.20 1.74 19.09
C ASP A 181 4.01 2.91 18.53
N LEU A 182 3.65 3.39 17.34
CA LEU A 182 4.36 4.49 16.70
C LEU A 182 4.20 5.80 17.48
N LEU A 183 3.01 6.09 18.02
CA LEU A 183 2.79 7.27 18.86
C LEU A 183 3.66 7.22 20.12
N ARG A 184 3.74 6.05 20.78
CA ARG A 184 4.58 5.86 21.97
C ARG A 184 6.06 6.06 21.68
N LEU A 185 6.57 5.48 20.59
CA LEU A 185 8.00 5.47 20.27
C LEU A 185 8.49 6.77 19.60
N SER A 186 7.61 7.46 18.87
CA SER A 186 7.93 8.77 18.27
C SER A 186 7.87 9.91 19.27
N HIS A 187 7.18 9.73 20.41
CA HIS A 187 6.85 10.80 21.34
C HIS A 187 6.13 11.96 20.65
N LEU A 188 5.16 11.64 19.78
CA LEU A 188 4.39 12.63 19.04
C LEU A 188 3.74 13.66 19.99
N LYS A 189 3.95 14.94 19.69
CA LYS A 189 3.13 16.05 20.21
C LYS A 189 2.17 16.49 19.10
N PRO A 190 0.84 16.34 19.29
CA PRO A 190 -0.15 16.76 18.29
C PRO A 190 -0.04 18.26 17.99
N SER A 191 -0.07 18.63 16.70
CA SER A 191 0.02 20.03 16.25
C SER A 191 -1.34 20.75 16.19
N SER A 192 -2.47 20.05 16.33
CA SER A 192 -3.82 20.61 16.25
C SER A 192 -4.82 19.89 17.17
N GLU A 193 -5.98 20.52 17.41
CA GLU A 193 -7.09 19.95 18.19
C GLU A 193 -7.56 18.61 17.60
N GLY A 194 -7.78 18.53 16.29
CA GLY A 194 -8.21 17.29 15.63
C GLY A 194 -7.19 16.16 15.80
N LEU A 195 -5.88 16.45 15.73
CA LEU A 195 -4.85 15.46 16.00
C LEU A 195 -4.80 15.05 17.47
N ALA A 196 -5.04 15.98 18.40
CA ALA A 196 -5.14 15.66 19.82
C ALA A 196 -6.30 14.68 20.10
N ILE A 197 -7.47 14.90 19.48
CA ILE A 197 -8.62 14.00 19.55
C ILE A 197 -8.26 12.61 19.03
N VAL A 198 -7.69 12.50 17.83
CA VAL A 198 -7.37 11.20 17.20
C VAL A 198 -6.26 10.45 17.96
N THR A 199 -5.22 11.15 18.41
CA THR A 199 -4.15 10.53 19.21
C THR A 199 -4.66 10.06 20.57
N LYS A 200 -5.59 10.80 21.20
CA LYS A 200 -6.30 10.35 22.40
C LYS A 200 -7.14 9.11 22.13
N TYR A 201 -7.90 9.10 21.03
CA TYR A 201 -8.70 7.93 20.59
C TYR A 201 -7.82 6.68 20.43
N ILE A 202 -6.67 6.79 19.76
CA ILE A 202 -5.74 5.65 19.56
C ILE A 202 -5.16 5.15 20.89
N THR A 203 -4.82 6.06 21.79
CA THR A 203 -4.06 5.71 23.02
C THR A 203 -4.96 5.27 24.17
N LYS A 204 -6.16 5.84 24.29
CA LYS A 204 -7.09 5.63 25.42
C LYS A 204 -8.46 5.07 25.02
N GLY A 205 -8.84 5.12 23.74
CA GLY A 205 -10.11 4.59 23.25
C GLY A 205 -11.26 5.61 23.25
N TRP A 206 -12.40 5.19 22.68
CA TRP A 206 -13.55 6.07 22.45
C TRP A 206 -14.19 6.64 23.72
N LYS A 207 -14.41 5.81 24.75
CA LYS A 207 -15.06 6.25 26.00
C LYS A 207 -14.40 7.49 26.61
N GLU A 208 -13.07 7.48 26.64
CA GLU A 208 -12.26 8.57 27.19
C GLU A 208 -12.29 9.82 26.31
N VAL A 209 -12.42 9.67 25.00
CA VAL A 209 -12.59 10.80 24.08
C VAL A 209 -13.98 11.40 24.25
N HIS A 210 -15.03 10.57 24.23
CA HIS A 210 -16.40 11.03 24.40
C HIS A 210 -16.58 11.80 25.72
N GLU A 211 -16.11 11.25 26.84
CA GLU A 211 -16.23 11.90 28.15
C GLU A 211 -15.46 13.22 28.24
N LEU A 212 -14.28 13.30 27.62
CA LEU A 212 -13.46 14.51 27.64
C LEU A 212 -14.03 15.66 26.80
N TYR A 213 -14.82 15.34 25.77
CA TYR A 213 -15.24 16.30 24.75
C TYR A 213 -16.76 16.52 24.67
N LYS A 214 -17.59 15.75 25.39
CA LYS A 214 -19.07 15.85 25.38
C LYS A 214 -19.63 17.24 25.71
N GLU A 215 -18.96 17.99 26.58
CA GLU A 215 -19.43 19.30 27.10
C GLU A 215 -18.51 20.46 26.68
N LYS A 216 -17.53 20.21 25.81
CA LYS A 216 -16.61 21.24 25.35
C LYS A 216 -17.15 21.95 24.12
N ALA A 217 -17.02 23.27 24.09
CA ALA A 217 -17.17 24.02 22.86
C ALA A 217 -16.05 23.62 21.89
N LEU A 218 -16.43 23.12 20.72
CA LEU A 218 -15.52 22.57 19.72
C LEU A 218 -15.64 23.34 18.41
N SER A 219 -14.57 23.29 17.62
CA SER A 219 -14.65 23.70 16.22
C SER A 219 -15.60 22.79 15.43
N VAL A 220 -16.21 23.32 14.36
CA VAL A 220 -17.10 22.55 13.47
C VAL A 220 -16.37 21.33 12.88
N GLU A 221 -15.07 21.48 12.62
CA GLU A 221 -14.20 20.39 12.14
C GLU A 221 -14.01 19.30 13.20
N ALA A 222 -13.83 19.68 14.47
CA ALA A 222 -13.70 18.74 15.58
C ALA A 222 -15.02 18.02 15.90
N GLU A 223 -16.16 18.70 15.78
CA GLU A 223 -17.48 18.06 15.93
C GLU A 223 -17.71 17.00 14.84
N LYS A 224 -17.43 17.33 13.57
CA LYS A 224 -17.52 16.37 12.46
C LYS A 224 -16.62 15.16 12.70
N LEU A 225 -15.41 15.40 13.20
CA LEU A 225 -14.45 14.36 13.56
C LEU A 225 -14.98 13.43 14.66
N LEU A 226 -15.57 13.98 15.73
CA LEU A 226 -16.14 13.20 16.81
C LEU A 226 -17.34 12.37 16.33
N LYS A 227 -18.24 12.95 15.54
CA LYS A 227 -19.37 12.22 14.92
C LYS A 227 -18.89 11.05 14.06
N TYR A 228 -17.81 11.26 13.28
CA TYR A 228 -17.21 10.17 12.50
C TYR A 228 -16.66 9.04 13.39
N LEU A 229 -15.93 9.37 14.45
CA LEU A 229 -15.38 8.38 15.39
C LEU A 229 -16.51 7.63 16.13
N GLU A 230 -17.57 8.34 16.51
CA GLU A 230 -18.78 7.76 17.09
C GLU A 230 -19.42 6.76 16.14
N ALA A 231 -19.65 7.13 14.88
CA ALA A 231 -20.20 6.23 13.86
C ALA A 231 -19.37 4.96 13.67
N VAL A 232 -18.04 5.09 13.68
CA VAL A 232 -17.10 3.96 13.61
C VAL A 232 -17.20 3.05 14.84
N GLU A 233 -17.55 3.54 16.01
CA GLU A 233 -17.84 2.66 17.16
C GLU A 233 -19.26 2.09 17.10
N LYS A 234 -20.25 2.91 16.77
CA LYS A 234 -21.66 2.52 16.67
C LYS A 234 -21.86 1.35 15.72
N VAL A 235 -21.23 1.39 14.54
CA VAL A 235 -21.32 0.33 13.54
C VAL A 235 -20.84 -1.02 14.06
N LYS A 236 -19.93 -1.07 15.05
CA LYS A 236 -19.39 -2.32 15.62
C LYS A 236 -20.32 -2.95 16.65
N HIS A 237 -21.36 -2.25 17.09
CA HIS A 237 -22.27 -2.72 18.12
C HIS A 237 -23.67 -3.03 17.58
N THR A 238 -24.07 -2.39 16.49
CA THR A 238 -25.37 -2.65 15.86
C THR A 238 -25.40 -3.96 15.06
N LYS A 239 -26.58 -4.59 15.07
CA LYS A 239 -26.94 -5.73 14.21
C LYS A 239 -28.00 -5.36 13.18
N ASP A 240 -28.53 -4.14 13.22
CA ASP A 240 -29.53 -3.66 12.30
C ASP A 240 -28.88 -3.33 10.95
N GLU A 241 -29.39 -3.97 9.89
CA GLU A 241 -28.90 -3.80 8.53
C GLU A 241 -29.12 -2.37 8.01
N LEU A 242 -30.28 -1.78 8.28
CA LEU A 242 -30.63 -0.44 7.80
C LEU A 242 -29.76 0.62 8.47
N GLU A 243 -29.51 0.46 9.77
CA GLU A 243 -28.60 1.35 10.49
C GLU A 243 -27.16 1.26 9.96
N VAL A 244 -26.69 0.06 9.62
CA VAL A 244 -25.35 -0.12 9.01
C VAL A 244 -25.28 0.57 7.65
N ILE A 245 -26.30 0.42 6.81
CA ILE A 245 -26.37 1.07 5.49
C ILE A 245 -26.33 2.60 5.65
N HIS A 246 -27.16 3.14 6.55
CA HIS A 246 -27.19 4.58 6.82
C HIS A 246 -25.82 5.11 7.29
N LEU A 247 -25.15 4.41 8.20
CA LEU A 247 -23.81 4.78 8.67
C LEU A 247 -22.76 4.74 7.55
N ILE A 248 -22.89 3.79 6.60
CA ILE A 248 -22.01 3.73 5.42
C ILE A 248 -22.23 4.95 4.53
N GLU A 249 -23.48 5.30 4.24
CA GLU A 249 -23.83 6.41 3.34
C GLU A 249 -23.45 7.76 3.93
N GLU A 250 -23.77 8.01 5.20
CA GLU A 250 -23.53 9.29 5.87
C GLU A 250 -22.03 9.53 6.10
N HIS A 251 -21.31 8.52 6.61
CA HIS A 251 -19.92 8.67 7.05
C HIS A 251 -18.89 8.05 6.11
N ARG A 252 -19.33 7.53 4.95
CA ARG A 252 -18.49 6.85 3.95
C ARG A 252 -17.65 5.73 4.56
N LEU A 253 -18.27 4.94 5.44
CA LEU A 253 -17.58 3.80 6.06
C LEU A 253 -17.23 2.76 5.00
N VAL A 254 -16.09 2.09 5.20
CA VAL A 254 -15.59 1.07 4.28
C VAL A 254 -15.65 -0.31 4.93
N ARG A 255 -15.44 -1.34 4.12
CA ARG A 255 -15.42 -2.76 4.53
C ARG A 255 -14.61 -3.02 5.81
N GLU A 256 -13.46 -2.36 5.97
CA GLU A 256 -12.59 -2.54 7.14
C GLU A 256 -13.20 -2.04 8.48
N HIS A 257 -14.24 -1.21 8.45
CA HIS A 257 -14.94 -0.74 9.66
C HIS A 257 -16.03 -1.70 10.12
N LEU A 258 -16.55 -2.54 9.22
CA LEU A 258 -17.71 -3.39 9.48
C LEU A 258 -17.32 -4.72 10.13
N LEU A 259 -18.28 -5.34 10.81
CA LEU A 259 -18.14 -6.70 11.31
C LEU A 259 -18.31 -7.71 10.18
N THR A 260 -17.69 -8.88 10.33
CA THR A 260 -17.80 -9.98 9.36
C THR A 260 -19.25 -10.39 9.07
N ASN A 261 -20.15 -10.26 10.05
CA ASN A 261 -21.57 -10.56 9.87
C ASN A 261 -22.28 -9.56 8.96
N HIS A 262 -21.96 -8.26 9.03
CA HIS A 262 -22.53 -7.27 8.11
C HIS A 262 -22.18 -7.59 6.65
N LEU A 263 -20.99 -8.13 6.41
CA LEU A 263 -20.51 -8.51 5.06
C LEU A 263 -21.21 -9.75 4.45
N LYS A 264 -22.21 -10.32 5.15
CA LYS A 264 -23.09 -11.35 4.59
C LYS A 264 -24.29 -10.75 3.85
N SER A 265 -24.65 -9.51 4.14
CA SER A 265 -25.80 -8.82 3.54
C SER A 265 -25.50 -8.32 2.13
N LYS A 266 -26.41 -8.59 1.18
CA LYS A 266 -26.35 -8.05 -0.19
C LYS A 266 -26.50 -6.52 -0.19
N GLU A 267 -27.43 -5.99 0.59
CA GLU A 267 -27.73 -4.55 0.64
C GLU A 267 -26.58 -3.74 1.26
N VAL A 268 -25.92 -4.27 2.29
CA VAL A 268 -24.69 -3.66 2.84
C VAL A 268 -23.58 -3.57 1.78
N TRP A 269 -23.41 -4.60 0.94
CA TRP A 269 -22.42 -4.55 -0.13
C TRP A 269 -22.79 -3.55 -1.23
N LYS A 270 -24.08 -3.38 -1.55
CA LYS A 270 -24.55 -2.34 -2.48
C LYS A 270 -24.24 -0.93 -1.95
N ALA A 271 -24.49 -0.68 -0.67
CA ALA A 271 -24.13 0.58 -0.03
C ALA A 271 -22.61 0.83 -0.08
N LEU A 272 -21.81 -0.19 0.23
CA LEU A 272 -20.35 -0.11 0.13
C LEU A 272 -19.86 0.17 -1.29
N LEU A 273 -20.53 -0.36 -2.33
CA LEU A 273 -20.12 -0.25 -3.73
C LEU A 273 -20.11 1.19 -4.24
N GLN A 274 -21.03 2.03 -3.75
CA GLN A 274 -21.21 3.41 -4.21
C GLN A 274 -19.91 4.23 -4.10
N GLU A 275 -19.26 4.19 -2.94
CA GLU A 275 -18.03 4.93 -2.66
C GLU A 275 -16.78 4.02 -2.56
N MET A 276 -16.88 2.77 -3.05
CA MET A 276 -15.79 1.78 -2.91
C MET A 276 -14.51 2.25 -3.63
N PRO A 277 -13.35 2.29 -2.94
CA PRO A 277 -12.07 2.57 -3.60
C PRO A 277 -11.70 1.50 -4.63
N LEU A 278 -11.12 1.90 -5.77
CA LEU A 278 -10.83 1.00 -6.90
C LEU A 278 -10.00 -0.24 -6.53
N THR A 279 -9.00 -0.11 -5.67
CA THR A 279 -8.21 -1.28 -5.21
C THR A 279 -9.06 -2.27 -4.40
N ALA A 280 -10.03 -1.77 -3.62
CA ALA A 280 -10.97 -2.63 -2.92
C ALA A 280 -11.99 -3.25 -3.88
N LEU A 281 -12.46 -2.49 -4.88
CA LEU A 281 -13.34 -2.98 -5.93
C LEU A 281 -12.73 -4.18 -6.66
N LEU A 282 -11.53 -4.03 -7.22
CA LEU A 282 -10.81 -5.09 -7.94
C LEU A 282 -10.68 -6.38 -7.12
N ARG A 283 -10.40 -6.25 -5.82
CA ARG A 283 -10.21 -7.39 -4.92
C ARG A 283 -11.50 -8.10 -4.50
N ASN A 284 -12.67 -7.48 -4.70
CA ASN A 284 -13.95 -7.99 -4.22
C ASN A 284 -14.95 -8.30 -5.34
N LEU A 285 -14.58 -8.22 -6.62
CA LEU A 285 -15.46 -8.54 -7.75
C LEU A 285 -16.10 -9.93 -7.62
N GLY A 286 -15.27 -10.96 -7.38
CA GLY A 286 -15.76 -12.34 -7.18
C GLY A 286 -16.69 -12.46 -5.96
N LYS A 287 -16.40 -11.75 -4.86
CA LYS A 287 -17.24 -11.75 -3.65
C LYS A 287 -18.59 -11.08 -3.88
N MET A 288 -18.62 -9.93 -4.56
CA MET A 288 -19.86 -9.22 -4.87
C MET A 288 -20.70 -9.99 -5.90
N THR A 289 -20.07 -10.66 -6.86
CA THR A 289 -20.77 -11.55 -7.81
C THR A 289 -21.35 -12.78 -7.09
N ALA A 290 -20.57 -13.44 -6.23
CA ALA A 290 -21.05 -14.58 -5.44
C ALA A 290 -22.19 -14.25 -4.47
N ASN A 291 -22.25 -12.99 -4.01
CA ASN A 291 -23.30 -12.49 -3.13
C ASN A 291 -24.51 -11.89 -3.90
N SER A 292 -24.58 -12.09 -5.22
CA SER A 292 -25.65 -11.54 -6.06
C SER A 292 -25.76 -10.01 -6.01
N VAL A 293 -24.69 -9.28 -5.69
CA VAL A 293 -24.64 -7.82 -5.79
C VAL A 293 -24.40 -7.40 -7.24
N LEU A 294 -23.55 -8.16 -7.94
CA LEU A 294 -23.24 -7.99 -9.36
C LEU A 294 -23.95 -9.10 -10.13
N GLU A 295 -25.23 -8.87 -10.46
CA GLU A 295 -26.03 -9.77 -11.28
C GLU A 295 -26.01 -9.28 -12.73
N PRO A 296 -25.94 -10.18 -13.73
CA PRO A 296 -25.88 -9.78 -15.13
C PRO A 296 -27.00 -8.80 -15.52
N GLY A 297 -26.62 -7.68 -16.14
CA GLY A 297 -27.54 -6.64 -16.60
C GLY A 297 -28.08 -5.69 -15.52
N ASN A 298 -27.63 -5.79 -14.26
CA ASN A 298 -28.04 -4.83 -13.23
C ASN A 298 -27.24 -3.53 -13.27
N SER A 299 -27.75 -2.49 -12.60
CA SER A 299 -27.10 -1.17 -12.53
C SER A 299 -25.72 -1.20 -11.88
N GLU A 300 -25.50 -2.11 -10.92
CA GLU A 300 -24.26 -2.25 -10.18
C GLU A 300 -23.12 -2.76 -11.08
N VAL A 301 -23.38 -3.68 -12.02
CA VAL A 301 -22.42 -4.10 -13.04
C VAL A 301 -22.03 -2.90 -13.92
N SER A 302 -23.01 -2.14 -14.40
CA SER A 302 -22.75 -0.92 -15.19
C SER A 302 -21.87 0.08 -14.44
N LEU A 303 -22.17 0.34 -13.16
CA LEU A 303 -21.38 1.22 -12.29
C LEU A 303 -19.93 0.72 -12.12
N VAL A 304 -19.75 -0.59 -11.96
CA VAL A 304 -18.41 -1.21 -11.87
C VAL A 304 -17.65 -1.02 -13.17
N CYS A 305 -18.28 -1.33 -14.31
CA CYS A 305 -17.67 -1.19 -15.63
C CYS A 305 -17.27 0.27 -15.93
N GLU A 306 -18.12 1.24 -15.58
CA GLU A 306 -17.80 2.68 -15.70
C GLU A 306 -16.56 3.06 -14.88
N LYS A 307 -16.49 2.63 -13.62
CA LYS A 307 -15.34 2.88 -12.73
C LYS A 307 -14.05 2.24 -13.25
N LEU A 308 -14.13 1.01 -13.77
CA LEU A 308 -12.98 0.28 -14.33
C LEU A 308 -12.52 0.88 -15.66
N CYS A 309 -13.41 1.43 -16.47
CA CYS A 309 -13.08 2.05 -17.76
C CYS A 309 -12.61 3.51 -17.66
N ASN A 310 -12.71 4.14 -16.48
CA ASN A 310 -12.33 5.54 -16.28
C ASN A 310 -10.83 5.70 -16.00
N GLU A 311 -10.07 6.06 -17.04
CA GLU A 311 -8.61 6.23 -16.95
C GLU A 311 -8.19 7.23 -15.85
N LYS A 312 -8.87 8.39 -15.75
CA LYS A 312 -8.52 9.41 -14.74
C LYS A 312 -8.63 8.86 -13.33
N LEU A 313 -9.67 8.06 -13.04
CA LEU A 313 -9.84 7.40 -11.74
C LEU A 313 -8.77 6.33 -11.51
N LEU A 314 -8.48 5.49 -12.50
CA LEU A 314 -7.43 4.47 -12.43
C LEU A 314 -6.06 5.08 -12.09
N LYS A 315 -5.67 6.17 -12.77
CA LYS A 315 -4.41 6.89 -12.51
C LYS A 315 -4.38 7.53 -11.13
N LYS A 316 -5.46 8.23 -10.76
CA LYS A 316 -5.57 8.89 -9.44
C LYS A 316 -5.47 7.88 -8.30
N ALA A 317 -6.09 6.72 -8.44
CA ALA A 317 -6.03 5.62 -7.48
C ALA A 317 -4.74 4.78 -7.59
N ARG A 318 -3.85 5.08 -8.55
CA ARG A 318 -2.60 4.35 -8.82
C ARG A 318 -2.84 2.86 -9.03
N ILE A 319 -3.85 2.53 -9.82
CA ILE A 319 -4.08 1.14 -10.23
C ILE A 319 -3.00 0.76 -11.24
N HIS A 320 -2.09 -0.11 -10.79
CA HIS A 320 -1.06 -0.71 -11.64
C HIS A 320 -1.65 -1.80 -12.55
N PRO A 321 -1.15 -1.98 -13.79
CA PRO A 321 -1.62 -3.00 -14.73
C PRO A 321 -1.58 -4.42 -14.15
N PHE A 322 -0.55 -4.73 -13.38
CA PHE A 322 -0.44 -6.03 -12.71
C PHE A 322 -1.58 -6.29 -11.69
N HIS A 323 -2.14 -5.26 -11.06
CA HIS A 323 -3.31 -5.43 -10.20
C HIS A 323 -4.54 -5.82 -11.01
N VAL A 324 -4.71 -5.22 -12.19
CA VAL A 324 -5.82 -5.53 -13.10
C VAL A 324 -5.65 -6.95 -13.65
N LEU A 325 -4.44 -7.32 -14.07
CA LEU A 325 -4.14 -8.67 -14.55
C LEU A 325 -4.45 -9.74 -13.48
N ILE A 326 -3.99 -9.55 -12.24
CA ILE A 326 -4.33 -10.47 -11.14
C ILE A 326 -5.84 -10.52 -10.93
N ALA A 327 -6.52 -9.37 -10.93
CA ALA A 327 -7.96 -9.30 -10.73
C ALA A 327 -8.73 -10.01 -11.85
N LEU A 328 -8.31 -9.83 -13.11
CA LEU A 328 -8.86 -10.49 -14.29
C LEU A 328 -8.73 -12.00 -14.18
N GLU A 329 -7.51 -12.51 -14.00
CA GLU A 329 -7.27 -13.96 -13.89
C GLU A 329 -8.00 -14.56 -12.69
N THR A 330 -7.97 -13.88 -11.54
CA THR A 330 -8.71 -14.33 -10.34
C THR A 330 -10.21 -14.34 -10.57
N TYR A 331 -10.77 -13.31 -11.21
CA TYR A 331 -12.21 -13.23 -11.44
C TYR A 331 -12.67 -14.29 -12.45
N LYS A 332 -11.87 -14.52 -13.50
CA LYS A 332 -12.11 -15.50 -14.56
C LYS A 332 -12.15 -16.95 -14.06
N THR A 333 -11.43 -17.29 -12.98
CA THR A 333 -11.48 -18.67 -12.43
C THR A 333 -12.86 -19.07 -11.88
N GLY A 334 -13.72 -18.10 -11.53
CA GLY A 334 -15.06 -18.36 -10.97
C GLY A 334 -15.06 -18.93 -9.54
N HIS A 335 -13.91 -18.96 -8.86
CA HIS A 335 -13.83 -19.46 -7.49
C HIS A 335 -12.65 -18.87 -6.71
N GLY A 336 -12.80 -18.80 -5.39
CA GLY A 336 -11.73 -18.32 -4.51
C GLY A 336 -10.59 -19.33 -4.41
N LEU A 337 -9.34 -18.85 -4.38
CA LEU A 337 -8.15 -19.67 -4.11
C LEU A 337 -8.22 -20.38 -2.75
N ARG A 338 -8.92 -19.78 -1.78
CA ARG A 338 -9.13 -20.32 -0.43
C ARG A 338 -10.63 -20.30 -0.12
N GLY A 339 -11.13 -21.40 0.45
CA GLY A 339 -12.51 -21.51 0.91
C GLY A 339 -13.47 -22.11 -0.13
N LYS A 340 -14.77 -21.86 0.05
CA LYS A 340 -15.87 -22.45 -0.74
C LYS A 340 -16.57 -21.45 -1.67
N LEU A 341 -16.04 -20.23 -1.80
CA LEU A 341 -16.68 -19.16 -2.57
C LEU A 341 -16.59 -19.49 -4.07
N LYS A 342 -17.74 -19.47 -4.74
CA LYS A 342 -17.88 -19.67 -6.19
C LYS A 342 -18.76 -18.57 -6.78
N TRP A 343 -18.50 -18.21 -8.02
CA TRP A 343 -19.30 -17.26 -8.79
C TRP A 343 -19.22 -17.61 -10.27
N ARG A 344 -20.16 -17.08 -11.05
CA ARG A 344 -20.08 -17.10 -12.50
C ARG A 344 -19.49 -15.76 -12.95
N PRO A 345 -18.34 -15.74 -13.65
CA PRO A 345 -17.79 -14.49 -14.16
C PRO A 345 -18.78 -13.78 -15.08
N ASP A 346 -18.91 -12.47 -14.92
CA ASP A 346 -19.70 -11.61 -15.79
C ASP A 346 -18.85 -11.12 -16.98
N GLU A 347 -19.38 -11.23 -18.19
CA GLU A 347 -18.66 -10.91 -19.43
C GLU A 347 -18.36 -9.41 -19.58
N GLU A 348 -19.25 -8.52 -19.13
CA GLU A 348 -19.03 -7.08 -19.21
C GLU A 348 -17.89 -6.66 -18.28
N ILE A 349 -17.83 -7.24 -17.07
CA ILE A 349 -16.74 -7.01 -16.12
C ILE A 349 -15.40 -7.54 -16.69
N LEU A 350 -15.39 -8.71 -17.34
CA LEU A 350 -14.19 -9.24 -17.97
C LEU A 350 -13.67 -8.31 -19.08
N GLN A 351 -14.55 -7.81 -19.94
CA GLN A 351 -14.21 -6.84 -20.98
C GLN A 351 -13.72 -5.50 -20.38
N ALA A 352 -14.36 -5.02 -19.31
CA ALA A 352 -13.94 -3.80 -18.63
C ALA A 352 -12.55 -3.94 -17.98
N LEU A 353 -12.22 -5.11 -17.42
CA LEU A 353 -10.89 -5.41 -16.88
C LEU A 353 -9.83 -5.47 -17.98
N ASP A 354 -10.12 -6.09 -19.12
CA ASP A 354 -9.21 -6.11 -20.27
C ASP A 354 -8.91 -4.67 -20.76
N ALA A 355 -9.94 -3.86 -20.97
CA ALA A 355 -9.77 -2.46 -21.35
C ALA A 355 -9.02 -1.64 -20.27
N ALA A 356 -9.30 -1.89 -18.99
CA ALA A 356 -8.63 -1.22 -17.88
C ALA A 356 -7.13 -1.54 -17.85
N PHE A 357 -6.72 -2.77 -18.19
CA PHE A 357 -5.32 -3.18 -18.21
C PHE A 357 -4.48 -2.22 -19.06
N TYR A 358 -4.89 -1.95 -20.30
CA TYR A 358 -4.18 -1.03 -21.18
C TYR A 358 -4.22 0.41 -20.68
N LYS A 359 -5.39 0.89 -20.20
CA LYS A 359 -5.56 2.25 -19.65
C LYS A 359 -4.69 2.52 -18.42
N THR A 360 -4.29 1.49 -17.68
CA THR A 360 -3.40 1.68 -16.52
C THR A 360 -1.94 1.97 -16.88
N PHE A 361 -1.48 1.63 -18.09
CA PHE A 361 -0.14 2.03 -18.56
C PHE A 361 -0.08 3.51 -18.91
N LYS A 362 1.07 4.16 -18.67
CA LYS A 362 1.29 5.53 -19.13
C LYS A 362 1.40 5.51 -20.66
N VAL A 363 0.38 6.02 -21.35
CA VAL A 363 0.41 6.18 -22.80
C VAL A 363 1.43 7.26 -23.14
N MET A 364 2.32 6.99 -24.10
CA MET A 364 3.16 8.03 -24.68
C MET A 364 2.28 8.87 -25.59
N VAL A 365 2.12 10.15 -25.26
CA VAL A 365 1.41 11.14 -26.09
C VAL A 365 2.46 11.93 -26.87
#